data_AF-A0A453DJT5-F1
#
_entry.id   AF-A0A453DJT5-F1
#
_cell.length_a   1.000
_cell.length_b   1.000
_cell.length_c   1.000
_cell.angle_alpha   90.00
_cell.angle_beta   90.00
_cell.angle_gamma   90.00
#
_symmetry.space_group_name_H-M   'P 1'
#
loop_
_entity.id
_entity.type
_entity.pdbx_description
1 polymer ?
#
loop_
_entity_poly.entity_id
_entity_poly.type
_entity_poly.pdbx_seq_one_letter_code
_entity_poly.pdbx_strand_id
1 'polypeptide(L)'
;RHPLVPGNPIAPSICCRVRKMASRAAAALVVVALACAAVHSAAAGLSPDFHAVSCPDLEHIVKYHVAEAFRKDVGVAPALIRILFHDCFPQGCDASVLLTGNNSEQGMGPNLTLRPVALNLIESIRAAVHRACGRTVSCADLTVLATRDSLVLVRYVP
;
A
#
# COMPACT_ATOMS: atom_id res chain seq x y z
N ARG A 1 -4.37 -13.50 -18.61
CA ARG A 1 -3.35 -12.95 -19.55
C ARG A 1 -4.04 -11.94 -20.45
N HIS A 2 -4.05 -10.68 -20.05
CA HIS A 2 -4.40 -9.55 -20.92
C HIS A 2 -3.25 -8.54 -20.84
N PRO A 3 -3.05 -7.75 -21.91
CA PRO A 3 -1.75 -7.14 -22.21
C PRO A 3 -1.44 -6.02 -21.24
N LEU A 4 -0.18 -6.00 -20.79
CA LEU A 4 0.45 -4.85 -20.17
C LEU A 4 0.37 -3.69 -21.15
N VAL A 5 -0.39 -2.66 -20.80
CA VAL A 5 -0.33 -1.37 -21.51
C VAL A 5 1.06 -0.79 -21.24
N PRO A 6 1.85 -0.45 -22.28
CA PRO A 6 3.11 0.23 -22.07
C PRO A 6 2.82 1.66 -21.61
N GLY A 7 2.91 1.88 -20.30
CA GLY A 7 2.88 3.21 -19.71
C GLY A 7 4.10 4.01 -20.19
N ASN A 8 3.83 5.00 -21.02
CA ASN A 8 4.82 5.97 -21.50
C ASN A 8 5.42 6.71 -20.29
N PRO A 9 6.75 6.83 -20.15
CA PRO A 9 7.33 7.60 -19.05
C PRO A 9 7.09 9.09 -19.31
N ILE A 10 6.09 9.67 -18.65
CA ILE A 10 5.99 11.13 -18.51
C ILE A 10 7.03 11.51 -17.45
N ALA A 11 8.25 11.78 -17.90
CA ALA A 11 9.27 12.38 -17.07
C ALA A 11 8.79 13.78 -16.63
N PRO A 12 8.88 14.15 -15.35
CA PRO A 12 8.82 15.54 -14.97
C PRO A 12 10.16 16.17 -15.40
N SER A 13 10.17 16.78 -16.59
CA SER A 13 11.25 17.66 -17.04
C SER A 13 11.24 18.93 -16.17
N ILE A 14 11.87 18.86 -15.00
CA ILE A 14 12.33 20.06 -14.30
C ILE A 14 13.72 20.36 -14.82
N CYS A 15 13.78 21.29 -15.78
CA CYS A 15 15.02 21.81 -16.34
C CYS A 15 15.77 22.62 -15.26
N CYS A 16 16.66 21.97 -14.52
CA CYS A 16 17.51 22.64 -13.54
C CYS A 16 18.71 23.25 -14.29
N ARG A 17 18.60 24.50 -14.76
CA ARG A 17 19.75 25.26 -15.27
C ARG A 17 20.67 25.63 -14.10
N VAL A 18 21.73 24.86 -13.90
CA VAL A 18 22.76 25.16 -12.90
C VAL A 18 23.69 26.24 -13.44
N ARG A 19 23.60 27.48 -12.90
CA ARG A 19 24.65 28.49 -13.08
C ARG A 19 25.82 28.17 -12.15
N LYS A 20 27.05 28.28 -12.66
CA LYS A 20 28.30 28.10 -11.88
C LYS A 20 28.37 29.15 -10.75
N MET A 21 28.41 28.72 -9.50
CA MET A 21 28.86 29.55 -8.38
C MET A 21 29.80 28.76 -7.46
N ALA A 22 30.88 29.42 -7.05
CA ALA A 22 32.05 28.82 -6.44
C ALA A 22 31.87 28.45 -4.96
N SER A 23 32.50 27.32 -4.60
CA SER A 23 33.21 27.03 -3.34
C SER A 23 32.55 27.46 -2.02
N ARG A 24 31.56 26.68 -1.57
CA ARG A 24 31.09 26.37 -0.19
C ARG A 24 29.60 26.06 -0.17
N ALA A 25 28.80 26.77 -0.98
CA ALA A 25 27.39 26.44 -1.22
C ALA A 25 27.23 25.10 -1.97
N ALA A 26 28.20 24.73 -2.81
CA ALA A 26 28.21 23.47 -3.56
C ALA A 26 28.22 22.23 -2.64
N ALA A 27 28.97 22.25 -1.54
CA ALA A 27 29.01 21.13 -0.60
C ALA A 27 27.66 20.96 0.13
N ALA A 28 27.02 22.06 0.53
CA ALA A 28 25.68 22.03 1.13
C ALA A 28 24.62 21.56 0.11
N LEU A 29 24.70 22.00 -1.15
CA LEU A 29 23.82 21.52 -2.22
C LEU A 29 23.99 20.02 -2.49
N VAL A 30 25.24 19.51 -2.46
CA VAL A 30 25.53 18.09 -2.65
C VAL A 30 24.98 17.28 -1.47
N VAL A 31 25.11 17.75 -0.23
CA VAL A 31 24.53 17.09 0.96
C VAL A 31 23.00 17.07 0.89
N VAL A 32 22.36 18.17 0.48
CA VAL A 32 20.90 18.23 0.29
C VAL A 32 20.46 17.32 -0.86
N ALA A 33 21.19 17.29 -1.98
CA ALA A 33 20.89 16.41 -3.10
C ALA A 33 21.06 14.91 -2.74
N LEU A 34 22.10 14.55 -2.00
CA LEU A 34 22.28 13.18 -1.48
C LEU A 34 21.19 12.82 -0.46
N ALA A 35 20.80 13.74 0.41
CA ALA A 35 19.70 13.55 1.34
C ALA A 35 18.37 13.32 0.61
N CYS A 36 18.08 14.10 -0.45
CA CYS A 36 16.89 13.92 -1.29
C CYS A 36 16.90 12.60 -2.07
N ALA A 37 18.06 12.16 -2.57
CA ALA A 37 18.19 10.88 -3.28
C ALA A 37 17.95 9.67 -2.36
N ALA A 38 18.31 9.78 -1.07
CA ALA A 38 18.07 8.74 -0.07
C ALA A 38 16.57 8.58 0.30
N VAL A 39 15.70 9.54 -0.04
CA VAL A 39 14.25 9.47 0.28
C VAL A 39 13.43 8.80 -0.83
N HIS A 40 14.03 8.51 -2.00
CA HIS A 40 13.33 7.97 -3.18
C HIS A 40 13.82 6.58 -3.57
N SER A 41 13.71 5.62 -2.65
CA SER A 41 13.68 4.21 -3.03
C SER A 41 12.27 3.67 -2.84
N ALA A 42 11.33 4.13 -3.67
CA ALA A 42 10.19 3.28 -4.01
C ALA A 42 10.77 2.05 -4.72
N ALA A 43 10.30 0.84 -4.38
CA ALA A 43 10.66 -0.33 -5.17
C ALA A 43 10.32 -0.04 -6.65
N ALA A 44 11.20 -0.45 -7.57
CA ALA A 44 11.03 -0.15 -8.99
C ALA A 44 9.62 -0.56 -9.44
N GLY A 45 8.80 0.41 -9.88
CA GLY A 45 7.42 0.17 -10.33
C GLY A 45 6.30 0.51 -9.34
N LEU A 46 6.59 0.94 -8.10
CA LEU A 46 5.58 1.43 -7.16
C LEU A 46 5.42 2.95 -7.22
N SER A 47 4.18 3.42 -7.06
CA SER A 47 3.85 4.85 -6.95
C SER A 47 2.65 5.03 -6.00
N PRO A 48 2.64 6.04 -5.11
CA PRO A 48 1.46 6.38 -4.32
C PRO A 48 0.24 6.69 -5.19
N ASP A 49 0.46 7.22 -6.40
CA ASP A 49 -0.60 7.63 -7.33
C ASP A 49 -0.92 6.54 -8.38
N PHE A 50 -0.45 5.30 -8.17
CA PHE A 50 -0.61 4.21 -9.16
C PHE A 50 -2.07 4.00 -9.61
N HIS A 51 -3.02 4.17 -8.68
CA HIS A 51 -4.45 4.01 -8.94
C HIS A 51 -5.22 5.32 -9.14
N ALA A 52 -4.54 6.47 -9.22
CA ALA A 52 -5.20 7.79 -9.25
C ALA A 52 -6.15 7.98 -10.46
N VAL A 53 -5.84 7.34 -11.59
CA VAL A 53 -6.68 7.40 -12.81
C VAL A 53 -7.61 6.19 -12.91
N SER A 54 -7.15 4.99 -12.54
CA SER A 54 -7.92 3.75 -12.70
C SER A 54 -8.99 3.56 -11.62
N CYS A 55 -8.82 4.16 -10.44
CA CYS A 55 -9.78 4.10 -9.33
C CYS A 55 -9.63 5.33 -8.42
N PRO A 56 -10.13 6.51 -8.82
CA PRO A 56 -9.95 7.76 -8.07
C PRO A 56 -10.59 7.73 -6.68
N ASP A 57 -11.64 6.94 -6.48
CA ASP A 57 -12.33 6.79 -5.18
C ASP A 57 -11.69 5.75 -4.25
N LEU A 58 -10.58 5.10 -4.66
CA LEU A 58 -9.96 3.99 -3.93
C LEU A 58 -9.72 4.30 -2.45
N GLU A 59 -9.00 5.39 -2.17
CA GLU A 59 -8.64 5.73 -0.79
C GLU A 59 -9.87 6.05 0.06
N HIS A 60 -10.89 6.69 -0.53
CA HIS A 60 -12.12 7.01 0.18
C HIS A 60 -12.89 5.74 0.56
N ILE A 61 -13.03 4.79 -0.38
CA ILE A 61 -13.69 3.50 -0.14
C ILE A 61 -12.97 2.74 0.98
N VAL A 62 -11.65 2.58 0.88
CA VAL A 62 -10.86 1.86 1.89
C VAL A 62 -11.03 2.50 3.27
N LYS A 63 -10.83 3.82 3.36
CA LYS A 63 -10.92 4.57 4.62
C LYS A 63 -12.29 4.42 5.28
N TYR A 64 -13.36 4.50 4.51
CA TYR A 64 -14.73 4.32 5.02
C TYR A 64 -14.91 2.94 5.66
N HIS A 65 -14.56 1.87 4.93
CA HIS A 65 -14.73 0.50 5.42
C HIS A 65 -13.85 0.19 6.63
N VAL A 66 -12.61 0.69 6.64
CA VAL A 66 -11.69 0.54 7.78
C VAL A 66 -12.22 1.26 9.01
N ALA A 67 -12.71 2.50 8.86
CA ALA A 67 -13.31 3.25 9.97
C ALA A 67 -14.53 2.53 10.54
N GLU A 68 -15.41 2.02 9.69
CA GLU A 68 -16.58 1.26 10.13
C GLU A 68 -16.21 0.00 10.93
N ALA A 69 -15.22 -0.76 10.45
CA ALA A 69 -14.77 -1.95 11.15
C ALA A 69 -14.06 -1.61 12.47
N PHE A 70 -13.20 -0.59 12.46
CA PHE A 70 -12.45 -0.14 13.63
C PHE A 70 -13.35 0.34 14.77
N ARG A 71 -14.42 1.08 14.46
CA ARG A 71 -15.41 1.52 15.47
C ARG A 71 -16.09 0.34 16.18
N LYS A 72 -16.25 -0.79 15.49
CA LYS A 72 -16.86 -2.00 16.04
C LYS A 72 -15.86 -2.83 16.84
N ASP A 73 -14.61 -2.86 16.39
CA ASP A 73 -13.54 -3.64 16.99
C ASP A 73 -12.17 -2.97 16.71
N VAL A 74 -11.64 -2.27 17.72
CA VAL A 74 -10.31 -1.64 17.66
C VAL A 74 -9.18 -2.65 17.44
N GLY A 75 -9.41 -3.92 17.78
CA GLY A 75 -8.47 -5.01 17.53
C GLY A 75 -8.25 -5.29 16.05
N VAL A 76 -9.08 -4.74 15.15
CA VAL A 76 -8.88 -4.89 13.69
C VAL A 76 -7.56 -4.27 13.23
N ALA A 77 -7.08 -3.19 13.87
CA ALA A 77 -5.82 -2.55 13.50
C ALA A 77 -4.61 -3.47 13.70
N PRO A 78 -4.34 -4.04 14.91
CA PRO A 78 -3.25 -5.00 15.06
C PRO A 78 -3.47 -6.29 14.24
N ALA A 79 -4.71 -6.66 13.94
CA ALA A 79 -5.02 -7.80 13.08
C ALA A 79 -4.56 -7.58 11.62
N LEU A 80 -4.83 -6.39 11.07
CA LEU A 80 -4.41 -6.01 9.72
C LEU A 80 -2.88 -5.95 9.61
N ILE A 81 -2.20 -5.37 10.61
CA ILE A 81 -0.72 -5.38 10.68
C ILE A 81 -0.19 -6.82 10.67
N ARG A 82 -0.80 -7.71 11.46
CA ARG A 82 -0.40 -9.12 11.50
C ARG A 82 -0.58 -9.77 10.12
N ILE A 83 -1.71 -9.57 9.44
CA ILE A 83 -1.92 -10.10 8.08
C ILE A 83 -0.86 -9.55 7.12
N LEU A 84 -0.61 -8.24 7.12
CA LEU A 84 0.42 -7.62 6.27
C LEU A 84 1.81 -8.22 6.52
N PHE A 85 2.18 -8.44 7.78
CA PHE A 85 3.43 -9.10 8.13
C PHE A 85 3.50 -10.54 7.59
N HIS A 86 2.44 -11.32 7.77
CA HIS A 86 2.40 -12.71 7.31
C HIS A 86 2.37 -12.85 5.78
N ASP A 87 1.83 -11.85 5.07
CA ASP A 87 1.91 -11.77 3.62
C ASP A 87 3.35 -11.43 3.17
N CYS A 88 3.92 -10.37 3.72
CA CYS A 88 5.19 -9.83 3.21
C CYS A 88 6.45 -10.63 3.62
N PHE A 89 6.45 -11.33 4.75
CA PHE A 89 7.66 -11.94 5.31
C PHE A 89 8.19 -13.17 4.55
N PRO A 90 7.35 -14.14 4.10
CA PRO A 90 7.85 -15.36 3.46
C PRO A 90 8.36 -15.13 2.03
N GLN A 91 7.54 -14.49 1.19
CA GLN A 91 7.76 -14.42 -0.27
C GLN A 91 7.41 -13.07 -0.90
N GLY A 92 7.10 -12.06 -0.08
CA GLY A 92 6.78 -10.70 -0.51
C GLY A 92 5.29 -10.38 -0.44
N CYS A 93 4.95 -9.09 -0.54
CA CYS A 93 3.59 -8.60 -0.37
C CYS A 93 2.75 -8.84 -1.64
N ASP A 94 2.25 -10.05 -1.83
CA ASP A 94 1.52 -10.47 -3.04
C ASP A 94 0.08 -10.96 -2.76
N ALA A 95 -0.40 -10.81 -1.53
CA ALA A 95 -1.70 -11.28 -1.05
C ALA A 95 -1.90 -12.81 -1.09
N SER A 96 -0.82 -13.58 -1.17
CA SER A 96 -0.84 -15.05 -1.12
C SER A 96 -1.49 -15.58 0.17
N VAL A 97 -1.30 -14.88 1.29
CA VAL A 97 -1.91 -15.26 2.59
C VAL A 97 -3.44 -15.21 2.58
N LEU A 98 -4.05 -14.47 1.63
CA LEU A 98 -5.50 -14.33 1.51
C LEU A 98 -6.15 -15.43 0.65
N LEU A 99 -5.34 -16.28 0.01
CA LEU A 99 -5.85 -17.36 -0.82
C LEU A 99 -6.31 -18.53 0.05
N THR A 100 -7.53 -19.01 -0.20
CA THR A 100 -8.09 -20.18 0.47
C THR A 100 -8.06 -21.41 -0.43
N GLY A 101 -7.82 -22.59 0.14
CA GLY A 101 -7.87 -23.86 -0.59
C GLY A 101 -6.90 -24.90 -0.03
N ASN A 102 -6.75 -25.99 -0.77
CA ASN A 102 -5.77 -27.02 -0.42
C ASN A 102 -4.36 -26.44 -0.53
N ASN A 103 -3.51 -26.66 0.49
CA ASN A 103 -2.17 -26.08 0.61
C ASN A 103 -2.14 -24.53 0.67
N SER A 104 -3.20 -23.88 1.14
CA SER A 104 -3.20 -22.43 1.37
C SER A 104 -2.28 -22.03 2.54
N GLU A 105 -1.63 -20.88 2.41
CA GLU A 105 -0.82 -20.30 3.49
C GLU A 105 -1.62 -19.99 4.73
N GLN A 106 -2.89 -19.61 4.57
CA GLN A 106 -3.79 -19.37 5.69
C GLN A 106 -3.94 -20.62 6.58
N GLY A 107 -3.87 -21.82 6.00
CA GLY A 107 -3.94 -23.09 6.71
C GLY A 107 -2.62 -23.56 7.33
N MET A 108 -1.54 -22.77 7.25
CA MET A 108 -0.21 -23.19 7.67
C MET A 108 0.28 -22.49 8.94
N GLY A 109 0.67 -23.31 9.93
CA GLY A 109 1.45 -22.88 11.09
C GLY A 109 0.89 -21.62 11.79
N PRO A 110 1.67 -20.53 11.89
CA PRO A 110 1.24 -19.29 12.56
C PRO A 110 -0.02 -18.62 11.96
N ASN A 111 -0.37 -18.90 10.71
CA ASN A 111 -1.46 -18.25 10.00
C ASN A 111 -2.85 -18.76 10.43
N LEU A 112 -2.91 -19.93 11.10
CA LEU A 112 -4.13 -20.51 11.66
C LEU A 112 -4.84 -19.59 12.67
N THR A 113 -4.12 -18.62 13.22
CA THR A 113 -4.61 -17.67 14.22
C THR A 113 -4.84 -16.27 13.66
N LEU A 114 -4.76 -16.08 12.34
CA LEU A 114 -5.15 -14.83 11.70
C LEU A 114 -6.62 -14.55 12.00
N ARG A 115 -6.93 -13.32 12.42
CA ARG A 115 -8.26 -12.96 12.88
C ARG A 115 -9.22 -12.90 11.68
N PRO A 116 -10.32 -13.69 11.66
CA PRO A 116 -11.26 -13.70 10.54
C PRO A 116 -11.89 -12.33 10.25
N VAL A 117 -12.07 -11.49 11.27
CA VAL A 117 -12.63 -10.14 11.11
C VAL A 117 -11.80 -9.27 10.15
N ALA A 118 -10.47 -9.39 10.17
CA ALA A 118 -9.59 -8.60 9.32
C ALA A 118 -9.48 -9.18 7.90
N LEU A 119 -9.48 -10.51 7.77
CA LEU A 119 -9.57 -11.19 6.46
C LEU A 119 -10.88 -10.81 5.75
N ASN A 120 -12.00 -10.86 6.47
CA ASN A 120 -13.31 -10.47 5.96
C ASN A 120 -13.38 -8.98 5.62
N LEU A 121 -12.71 -8.11 6.39
CA LEU A 121 -12.62 -6.69 6.08
C LEU A 121 -11.92 -6.46 4.73
N ILE A 122 -10.76 -7.09 4.50
CA ILE A 122 -10.03 -6.96 3.23
C ILE A 122 -10.90 -7.43 2.05
N GLU A 123 -11.59 -8.57 2.18
CA GLU A 123 -12.50 -9.05 1.13
C GLU A 123 -13.70 -8.11 0.93
N SER A 124 -14.26 -7.52 2.00
CA SER A 124 -15.35 -6.54 1.88
C SER A 124 -14.92 -5.27 1.14
N ILE A 125 -13.70 -4.78 1.42
CA ILE A 125 -13.09 -3.65 0.74
C ILE A 125 -12.88 -4.00 -0.73
N ARG A 126 -12.28 -5.17 -1.02
CA ARG A 126 -12.09 -5.66 -2.39
C ARG A 126 -13.39 -5.69 -3.17
N ALA A 127 -14.44 -6.25 -2.59
CA ALA A 127 -15.75 -6.31 -3.22
C ALA A 127 -16.31 -4.90 -3.50
N ALA A 128 -16.14 -3.95 -2.57
CA ALA A 128 -16.55 -2.56 -2.77
C ALA A 128 -15.76 -1.85 -3.87
N VAL A 129 -14.43 -1.96 -3.85
CA VAL A 129 -13.53 -1.39 -4.86
C VAL A 129 -13.80 -2.00 -6.23
N HIS A 130 -13.97 -3.32 -6.33
CA HIS A 130 -14.28 -3.98 -7.60
C HIS A 130 -15.64 -3.56 -8.18
N ARG A 131 -16.63 -3.25 -7.33
CA ARG A 131 -17.91 -2.71 -7.80
C ARG A 131 -17.78 -1.28 -8.33
N ALA A 132 -16.92 -0.47 -7.73
CA ALA A 132 -16.73 0.93 -8.12
C ALA A 132 -15.81 1.08 -9.35
N CYS A 133 -14.71 0.33 -9.38
CA CYS A 133 -13.59 0.55 -10.31
C CYS A 133 -13.28 -0.65 -11.21
N GLY A 134 -13.98 -1.77 -11.05
CA GLY A 134 -13.60 -3.04 -11.69
C GLY A 134 -12.38 -3.69 -11.04
N ARG A 135 -11.81 -4.71 -11.70
CA ARG A 135 -10.71 -5.54 -11.18
C ARG A 135 -9.34 -4.91 -11.43
N THR A 136 -9.16 -3.66 -11.02
CA THR A 136 -7.95 -2.86 -11.29
C THR A 136 -6.98 -2.78 -10.11
N VAL A 137 -7.50 -2.88 -8.88
CA VAL A 137 -6.71 -2.76 -7.64
C VAL A 137 -6.38 -4.15 -7.09
N SER A 138 -5.11 -4.36 -6.71
CA SER A 138 -4.64 -5.64 -6.20
C SER A 138 -5.04 -5.86 -4.74
N CYS A 139 -5.21 -7.12 -4.31
CA CYS A 139 -5.46 -7.42 -2.89
C CYS A 139 -4.27 -7.03 -1.99
N ALA A 140 -3.06 -7.01 -2.54
CA ALA A 140 -1.86 -6.57 -1.82
C ALA A 140 -1.97 -5.07 -1.49
N ASP A 141 -2.32 -4.24 -2.48
CA ASP A 141 -2.54 -2.80 -2.26
C ASP A 141 -3.66 -2.55 -1.25
N LEU A 142 -4.78 -3.30 -1.35
CA LEU A 142 -5.88 -3.17 -0.40
C LEU A 142 -5.47 -3.53 1.03
N THR A 143 -4.64 -4.56 1.21
CA THR A 143 -4.11 -4.94 2.53
C THR A 143 -3.23 -3.84 3.11
N VAL A 144 -2.35 -3.25 2.29
CA VAL A 144 -1.47 -2.14 2.70
C VAL A 144 -2.28 -0.88 3.04
N LEU A 145 -3.21 -0.47 2.17
CA LEU A 145 -4.06 0.69 2.38
C LEU A 145 -4.94 0.53 3.62
N ALA A 146 -5.55 -0.65 3.80
CA ALA A 146 -6.38 -0.93 4.97
C ALA A 146 -5.57 -0.87 6.26
N THR A 147 -4.36 -1.46 6.26
CA THR A 147 -3.46 -1.42 7.41
C THR A 147 -3.05 0.01 7.75
N ARG A 148 -2.61 0.79 6.76
CA ARG A 148 -2.25 2.21 6.90
C ARG A 148 -3.39 3.01 7.52
N ASP A 149 -4.59 2.90 6.98
CA ASP A 149 -5.74 3.66 7.44
C ASP A 149 -6.15 3.27 8.86
N SER A 150 -6.02 1.98 9.22
CA SER A 150 -6.32 1.52 10.57
C SER A 150 -5.35 2.10 11.62
N LEU A 151 -4.07 2.24 11.26
CA LEU A 151 -3.05 2.86 12.10
C LEU A 151 -3.27 4.36 12.32
N VAL A 152 -3.84 5.05 11.33
CA VAL A 152 -4.25 6.45 11.50
C VAL A 152 -5.34 6.54 12.58
N LEU A 153 -6.26 5.57 12.66
CA LEU A 153 -7.35 5.57 13.63
C LEU A 153 -6.89 5.24 15.06
N VAL A 154 -5.87 4.40 15.23
CA VAL A 154 -5.31 4.05 16.56
C VAL A 154 -4.86 5.30 17.33
N ARG A 155 -4.44 6.36 16.65
CA ARG A 155 -4.06 7.63 17.30
C ARG A 155 -5.20 8.30 18.08
N TYR A 156 -6.45 7.89 17.85
CA TYR A 156 -7.63 8.48 18.47
C TYR A 156 -8.28 7.56 19.51
N VAL A 157 -7.65 6.43 19.85
CA VAL A 157 -8.09 5.57 20.95
C VAL A 157 -7.49 6.13 22.25
N PRO A 158 -8.32 6.49 23.26
CA PRO A 158 -7.85 6.97 24.55
C PRO A 158 -7.14 5.91 25.38
#